data_AF-A0A7I9V0J6-F1
#
_entry.id   AF-A0A7I9V0J6-F1
#
_cell.length_a   1.000
_cell.length_b   1.000
_cell.length_c   1.000
_cell.angle_alpha   90.00
_cell.angle_beta   90.00
_cell.angle_gamma   90.00
#
_symmetry.space_group_name_H-M   'P 1'
#
loop_
_entity.id
_entity.type
_entity.pdbx_description
1 polymer ?
#
loop_
_entity_poly.entity_id
_entity_poly.type
_entity_poly.pdbx_seq_one_letter_code
_entity_poly.pdbx_strand_id
1 'polypeptide(L)'
;MPEPLDPRIADTVHLLLDDPTAIPGATGLAVRAGWSRSHFLRRFSRETGTSLRGYRLWARMVVVARVIADGGDLTRAAADAGFASPSHFSDTFLRMFGLTASELLGSGAELIIVADGVTR
;
A
#
# COMPACT_ATOMS: atom_id res chain seq x y z
N MET A 1 -20.76 -0.42 -15.55
CA MET A 1 -19.59 -1.14 -15.02
C MET A 1 -18.43 -0.16 -15.05
N PRO A 2 -17.62 -0.02 -13.98
CA PRO A 2 -16.37 0.73 -14.09
C PRO A 2 -15.51 0.11 -15.20
N GLU A 3 -14.83 0.93 -15.99
CA GLU A 3 -13.89 0.40 -16.99
C GLU A 3 -12.75 -0.34 -16.28
N PRO A 4 -12.30 -1.48 -16.81
CA PRO A 4 -11.14 -2.17 -16.28
C PRO A 4 -9.91 -1.27 -16.34
N LEU A 5 -9.01 -1.42 -15.37
CA LEU A 5 -7.73 -0.69 -15.34
C LEU A 5 -6.94 -0.93 -16.63
N ASP A 6 -6.12 0.05 -17.01
CA ASP A 6 -5.11 -0.18 -18.04
C ASP A 6 -4.19 -1.34 -17.56
N PRO A 7 -3.90 -2.36 -18.40
CA PRO A 7 -3.09 -3.50 -17.98
C PRO A 7 -1.76 -3.13 -17.35
N ARG A 8 -1.13 -2.03 -17.78
CA ARG A 8 0.15 -1.56 -17.20
C ARG A 8 -0.01 -0.97 -15.82
N ILE A 9 -1.18 -0.37 -15.54
CA ILE A 9 -1.53 0.10 -14.20
C ILE A 9 -1.90 -1.09 -13.32
N ALA A 10 -2.66 -2.06 -13.83
CA ALA A 10 -2.96 -3.30 -13.13
C ALA A 10 -1.68 -4.06 -12.74
N ASP A 11 -0.73 -4.21 -13.66
CA ASP A 11 0.59 -4.80 -13.38
C ASP A 11 1.33 -4.05 -12.26
N THR A 12 1.30 -2.71 -12.30
CA THR A 12 1.91 -1.87 -11.27
C THR A 12 1.25 -2.12 -9.90
N VAL A 13 -0.08 -2.21 -9.87
CA VAL A 13 -0.85 -2.50 -8.67
C VAL A 13 -0.50 -3.88 -8.12
N HIS A 14 -0.43 -4.91 -8.98
CA HIS A 14 -0.05 -6.26 -8.57
C HIS A 14 1.34 -6.28 -7.93
N LEU A 15 2.32 -5.59 -8.52
CA LEU A 15 3.67 -5.50 -7.93
C LEU A 15 3.69 -4.76 -6.59
N LEU A 16 2.86 -3.72 -6.44
CA LEU A 16 2.73 -2.99 -5.19
C LEU A 16 2.12 -3.86 -4.08
N LEU A 17 1.16 -4.71 -4.43
CA LEU A 17 0.48 -5.60 -3.49
C LEU A 17 1.31 -6.85 -3.15
N ASP A 18 2.14 -7.32 -4.08
CA ASP A 18 3.01 -8.48 -3.92
C ASP A 18 4.19 -8.18 -2.99
N ASP A 19 5.01 -7.17 -3.34
CA ASP A 19 6.09 -6.70 -2.49
C ASP A 19 6.25 -5.17 -2.60
N PRO A 20 5.70 -4.39 -1.65
CA PRO A 20 5.81 -2.94 -1.67
C PRO A 20 7.21 -2.39 -1.30
N THR A 21 8.16 -3.27 -0.97
CA THR A 21 9.54 -2.91 -0.59
C THR A 21 10.53 -3.05 -1.75
N ALA A 22 10.36 -4.04 -2.63
CA ALA A 22 11.29 -4.34 -3.74
C ALA A 22 10.93 -3.68 -5.08
N ILE A 23 10.01 -2.71 -5.09
CA ILE A 23 9.49 -2.11 -6.33
C ILE A 23 10.33 -0.92 -6.83
N PRO A 24 10.51 -0.77 -8.16
CA PRO A 24 11.18 0.39 -8.74
C PRO A 24 10.54 1.72 -8.34
N GLY A 25 11.34 2.78 -8.40
CA GLY A 25 10.83 4.16 -8.33
C GLY A 25 9.91 4.50 -9.51
N ALA A 26 9.22 5.64 -9.42
CA ALA A 26 8.26 6.08 -10.43
C ALA A 26 8.82 6.09 -11.86
N THR A 27 10.10 6.44 -12.04
CA THR A 27 10.76 6.40 -13.36
C THR A 27 10.88 4.98 -13.89
N GLY A 28 11.32 4.03 -13.07
CA GLY A 28 11.45 2.63 -13.48
C GLY A 28 10.09 2.00 -13.84
N LEU A 29 9.05 2.31 -13.06
CA LEU A 29 7.68 1.86 -13.37
C LEU A 29 7.15 2.49 -14.67
N ALA A 30 7.43 3.76 -14.92
CA ALA A 30 7.05 4.42 -16.16
C ALA A 30 7.75 3.81 -17.39
N VAL A 31 9.05 3.50 -17.28
CA VAL A 31 9.81 2.81 -18.32
C VAL A 31 9.20 1.43 -18.61
N ARG A 32 8.87 0.66 -17.56
CA ARG A 32 8.18 -0.63 -17.71
C ARG A 32 6.83 -0.52 -18.40
N ALA A 33 6.09 0.56 -18.14
CA ALA A 33 4.81 0.85 -18.79
C ALA A 33 4.94 1.44 -20.21
N GLY A 34 6.16 1.69 -20.70
CA GLY A 34 6.39 2.33 -21.99
C GLY A 34 5.92 3.79 -22.06
N TRP A 35 5.94 4.51 -20.93
CA TRP A 35 5.45 5.87 -20.82
C TRP A 35 6.47 6.84 -20.23
N SER A 36 6.26 8.13 -20.49
CA SER A 36 6.93 9.16 -19.71
C SER A 36 6.47 9.11 -18.24
N ARG A 37 7.36 9.46 -17.31
CA ARG A 37 7.08 9.50 -15.87
C ARG A 37 5.81 10.28 -15.53
N SER A 38 5.64 11.46 -16.14
CA SER A 38 4.48 12.33 -15.88
C SER A 38 3.18 11.75 -16.40
N HIS A 39 3.19 11.09 -17.57
CA HIS A 39 2.01 10.42 -18.09
C HIS A 39 1.61 9.24 -17.19
N PHE A 40 2.58 8.41 -16.83
CA PHE A 40 2.39 7.28 -15.93
C PHE A 40 1.79 7.71 -14.58
N LEU A 41 2.39 8.67 -13.89
CA LEU A 41 1.90 9.12 -12.57
C LEU A 41 0.48 9.69 -12.64
N ARG A 42 0.16 10.48 -13.68
CA ARG A 42 -1.18 11.01 -13.88
C ARG A 42 -2.20 9.91 -14.13
N ARG A 43 -1.84 8.94 -14.98
CA ARG A 43 -2.70 7.80 -15.30
C ARG A 43 -2.93 6.91 -14.09
N PHE A 44 -1.86 6.57 -13.37
CA PHE A 44 -1.92 5.80 -12.13
C PHE A 44 -2.85 6.46 -11.11
N SER A 45 -2.67 7.76 -10.83
CA SER A 45 -3.52 8.44 -9.85
C SER A 45 -4.98 8.53 -10.26
N ARG A 46 -5.25 8.72 -11.56
CA ARG A 46 -6.61 8.77 -12.08
C ARG A 46 -7.32 7.42 -11.94
N GLU A 47 -6.61 6.33 -12.21
CA GLU A 47 -7.21 4.99 -12.22
C GLU A 47 -7.25 4.33 -10.84
N THR A 48 -6.29 4.62 -9.96
CA THR A 48 -6.25 4.07 -8.58
C THR A 48 -6.85 5.00 -7.53
N GLY A 49 -7.23 6.22 -7.91
CA GLY A 49 -7.76 7.24 -7.01
C GLY A 49 -6.74 7.88 -6.07
N THR A 50 -5.46 7.47 -6.11
CA THR A 50 -4.41 8.01 -5.23
C THR A 50 -3.04 8.05 -5.90
N SER A 51 -2.14 8.88 -5.37
CA SER A 51 -0.77 8.94 -5.87
C SER A 51 -0.03 7.60 -5.71
N LEU A 52 0.95 7.33 -6.58
CA LEU A 52 1.82 6.14 -6.44
C LEU A 52 2.44 6.02 -5.05
N ARG A 53 2.87 7.14 -4.45
CA ARG A 53 3.43 7.16 -3.10
C ARG A 53 2.38 6.77 -2.06
N GLY A 54 1.17 7.34 -2.16
CA GLY A 54 0.06 7.03 -1.27
C GLY A 54 -0.35 5.56 -1.37
N TYR A 55 -0.46 5.03 -2.60
CA TYR A 55 -0.76 3.63 -2.83
C TYR A 55 0.31 2.71 -2.24
N ARG A 56 1.60 3.03 -2.43
CA ARG A 56 2.71 2.28 -1.85
C ARG A 56 2.66 2.27 -0.32
N LEU A 57 2.37 3.41 0.30
CA LEU A 57 2.21 3.47 1.76
C LEU A 57 1.05 2.59 2.23
N TRP A 58 -0.08 2.62 1.51
CA TRP A 58 -1.24 1.79 1.83
C TRP A 58 -0.92 0.30 1.69
N ALA A 59 -0.24 -0.11 0.61
CA ALA A 59 0.17 -1.49 0.43
C ALA A 59 1.10 -1.98 1.55
N ARG A 60 2.03 -1.12 2.03
CA ARG A 60 2.85 -1.44 3.21
C ARG A 60 2.01 -1.59 4.49
N MET A 61 0.98 -0.78 4.67
CA MET A 61 0.05 -0.94 5.80
C MET A 61 -0.70 -2.27 5.75
N VAL A 62 -1.11 -2.72 4.56
CA VAL A 62 -1.75 -4.03 4.40
C VAL A 62 -0.80 -5.15 4.85
N VAL A 63 0.48 -5.08 4.52
CA VAL A 63 1.49 -6.05 5.00
C VAL A 63 1.60 -6.02 6.53
N VAL A 64 1.71 -4.84 7.14
CA VAL A 64 1.77 -4.71 8.60
C VAL A 64 0.51 -5.28 9.27
N ALA A 65 -0.66 -4.93 8.76
CA ALA A 65 -1.93 -5.36 9.31
C ALA A 65 -2.09 -6.89 9.26
N ARG A 66 -1.56 -7.58 8.22
CA ARG A 66 -1.56 -9.05 8.14
C ARG A 66 -0.74 -9.66 9.28
N VAL A 67 0.48 -9.17 9.48
CA VAL A 67 1.36 -9.66 10.54
C VAL A 67 0.73 -9.46 11.93
N ILE A 68 0.04 -8.35 12.13
CA ILE A 68 -0.66 -8.06 13.38
C ILE A 68 -1.88 -8.96 13.59
N ALA A 69 -2.67 -9.20 12.55
CA ALA A 69 -3.81 -10.12 12.61
C ALA A 69 -3.36 -11.55 12.98
N ASP A 70 -2.16 -11.94 12.56
CA ASP A 70 -1.53 -13.23 12.91
C ASP A 70 -0.85 -13.23 14.30
N GLY A 71 -1.00 -12.16 15.10
CA GLY A 71 -0.44 -12.04 16.46
C GLY A 71 1.05 -11.65 16.51
N GLY A 72 1.59 -11.14 15.40
CA GLY A 72 2.99 -10.70 15.30
C GLY A 72 3.27 -9.35 15.97
N ASP A 73 4.56 -8.97 15.97
CA ASP A 73 5.03 -7.71 16.56
C ASP A 73 4.90 -6.53 15.59
N LEU A 74 4.26 -5.45 16.05
CA LEU A 74 4.00 -4.24 15.26
C LEU A 74 5.26 -3.55 14.76
N THR A 75 6.27 -3.45 15.63
CA THR A 75 7.49 -2.69 15.34
C THR A 75 8.30 -3.42 14.27
N ARG A 76 8.45 -4.73 14.42
CA ARG A 76 9.10 -5.59 13.46
C ARG A 76 8.35 -5.60 12.12
N ALA A 77 7.03 -5.74 12.15
CA ALA A 77 6.21 -5.68 10.94
C ALA A 77 6.38 -4.37 10.18
N ALA A 78 6.40 -3.23 10.87
CA ALA A 78 6.61 -1.93 10.24
C ALA A 78 8.01 -1.80 9.61
N ALA A 79 9.05 -2.31 10.29
CA ALA A 79 10.40 -2.34 9.74
C ALA A 79 10.49 -3.21 8.48
N ASP A 80 9.93 -4.42 8.55
CA ASP A 80 9.93 -5.38 7.44
C ASP A 80 9.10 -4.88 6.24
N ALA A 81 8.02 -4.12 6.49
CA ALA A 81 7.24 -3.44 5.45
C ALA A 81 7.94 -2.19 4.86
N GLY A 82 9.15 -1.86 5.33
CA GLY A 82 9.98 -0.79 4.77
C GLY A 82 9.66 0.61 5.29
N PHE A 83 9.07 0.76 6.48
CA PHE A 83 9.00 2.05 7.16
C PHE A 83 10.37 2.47 7.69
N ALA A 84 10.74 3.74 7.47
CA ALA A 84 12.04 4.26 7.86
C ALA A 84 12.22 4.35 9.40
N SER A 85 11.12 4.48 10.15
CA SER A 85 11.12 4.53 11.61
C SER A 85 9.74 4.24 12.20
N PRO A 86 9.65 3.91 13.50
CA PRO A 86 8.37 3.80 14.20
C PRO A 86 7.54 5.09 14.14
N SER A 87 8.16 6.27 14.23
CA SER A 87 7.43 7.56 14.12
C SER A 87 6.84 7.76 12.73
N HIS A 88 7.58 7.42 11.66
CA HIS A 88 7.07 7.49 10.30
C HIS A 88 5.90 6.51 10.08
N PHE A 89 5.97 5.33 10.70
CA PHE A 89 4.85 4.39 10.73
C PHE A 89 3.63 4.97 11.46
N SER A 90 3.80 5.44 12.69
CA SER A 90 2.71 6.00 13.51
C SER A 90 2.04 7.19 12.83
N ASP A 91 2.81 8.10 12.24
CA ASP A 91 2.28 9.25 11.49
C ASP A 91 1.49 8.80 10.26
N THR A 92 1.98 7.77 9.55
CA THR A 92 1.29 7.22 8.37
C THR A 92 -0.02 6.54 8.79
N PHE A 93 0.03 5.74 9.86
CA PHE A 93 -1.14 5.03 10.39
C PHE A 93 -2.22 6.01 10.83
N LEU A 94 -1.85 7.03 11.61
CA LEU A 94 -2.78 8.08 12.05
C LEU A 94 -3.41 8.83 10.87
N ARG A 95 -2.61 9.18 9.85
CA ARG A 95 -3.13 9.85 8.64
C ARG A 95 -4.08 8.99 7.82
N MET A 96 -3.92 7.67 7.84
CA MET A 96 -4.73 6.74 7.05
C MET A 96 -6.01 6.32 7.79
N PHE A 97 -5.92 6.07 9.09
CA PHE A 97 -7.01 5.48 9.87
C PHE A 97 -7.69 6.48 10.83
N GLY A 98 -7.09 7.64 11.08
CA GLY A 98 -7.63 8.66 11.99
C GLY A 98 -7.37 8.41 13.47
N LEU A 99 -6.73 7.30 13.81
CA LEU A 99 -6.27 6.94 15.15
C LEU A 99 -4.89 6.26 15.07
N THR A 100 -4.16 6.23 16.18
CA THR A 100 -2.86 5.56 16.25
C THR A 100 -2.99 4.04 16.32
N ALA A 101 -1.93 3.32 15.94
CA ALA A 101 -1.92 1.86 16.04
C ALA A 101 -2.09 1.37 17.49
N SER A 102 -1.51 2.08 18.46
CA SER A 102 -1.65 1.76 19.88
C SER A 102 -3.09 1.93 20.39
N GLU A 103 -3.81 2.96 19.94
CA GLU A 103 -5.22 3.16 20.29
C GLU A 103 -6.10 2.06 19.68
N LEU A 104 -5.85 1.70 18.42
CA LEU A 104 -6.60 0.63 17.76
C LEU A 104 -6.41 -0.70 18.50
N LEU A 105 -5.15 -1.08 18.78
CA LEU A 105 -4.83 -2.35 19.43
C LEU A 105 -5.26 -2.38 20.91
N GLY A 106 -5.23 -1.24 21.60
CA GLY A 106 -5.71 -1.11 22.97
C GLY A 106 -7.23 -1.14 23.12
N SER A 107 -7.99 -0.90 22.03
CA SER A 107 -9.46 -0.88 22.05
C SER A 107 -10.11 -2.26 22.04
N GLY A 108 -9.33 -3.33 21.83
CA GLY A 108 -9.86 -4.68 21.60
C GLY A 108 -10.46 -4.87 20.21
N ALA A 109 -10.25 -3.93 19.29
CA ALA A 109 -10.66 -4.07 17.89
C ALA A 109 -9.83 -5.17 17.19
N GLU A 110 -10.53 -6.01 16.42
CA GLU A 110 -9.90 -7.02 15.57
C GLU A 110 -9.69 -6.45 14.16
N LEU A 111 -8.45 -6.52 13.67
CA LEU A 111 -8.11 -6.13 12.30
C LEU A 111 -8.48 -7.26 11.34
N ILE A 112 -9.65 -7.15 10.71
CA ILE A 112 -10.09 -8.08 9.67
C ILE A 112 -9.67 -7.51 8.31
N ILE A 113 -8.73 -8.19 7.64
CA ILE A 113 -8.40 -7.89 6.26
C ILE A 113 -9.36 -8.65 5.37
N VAL A 114 -10.40 -7.95 4.92
CA VAL A 114 -11.28 -8.46 3.88
C VAL A 114 -10.48 -8.42 2.58
N ALA A 115 -9.86 -9.54 2.23
CA ALA A 115 -9.42 -9.77 0.87
C ALA A 115 -10.70 -9.95 0.04
N ASP A 116 -11.33 -8.85 -0.36
CA ASP A 116 -12.33 -8.93 -1.41
C ASP A 116 -11.61 -9.51 -2.61
N GLY A 117 -12.02 -10.73 -2.95
CA GLY A 117 -11.57 -11.41 -4.14
C GLY A 117 -11.87 -10.51 -5.32
N VAL A 118 -10.85 -9.84 -5.84
CA VAL A 118 -10.73 -9.65 -7.29
C VAL A 118 -10.44 -11.03 -7.86
N THR A 119 -11.44 -11.90 -7.74
CA THR A 119 -11.51 -13.19 -8.38
C THR A 119 -12.03 -12.91 -9.78
N ARG A 120 -11.14 -13.16 -10.74
CA ARG A 120 -11.33 -13.23 -12.21
C ARG A 120 -11.25 -11.92 -12.99
#